data_AF-A0A9X9AC18-F1
#
_entry.id   AF-A0A9X9AC18-F1
#
_cell.length_a   1.000
_cell.length_b   1.000
_cell.length_c   1.000
_cell.angle_alpha   90.00
_cell.angle_beta   90.00
_cell.angle_gamma   90.00
#
_symmetry.space_group_name_H-M   'P 1'
#
loop_
_entity.id
_entity.type
_entity.pdbx_description
1 polymer ?
#
loop_
_entity_poly.entity_id
_entity_poly.type
_entity_poly.pdbx_seq_one_letter_code
_entity_poly.pdbx_strand_id
1 'polypeptide(L)'
;SRIATSYQDMVAAAKKEGINLYLRSGYRAIKLQQTYYDASVKSYKSQGLSDKEASAKALEYLQYPGASEHHTGLALDIISVEWQNTVEDLNAKFETTDAFKWLDKNAAEYGFTLR
;
A
#
# COMPACT_ATOMS: atom_id res chain seq x y z
N SER A 1 -18.19 4.93 0.20
CA SER A 1 -17.40 3.91 -0.52
C SER A 1 -18.06 2.55 -0.31
N ARG A 2 -18.03 1.65 -1.31
CA ARG A 2 -18.66 0.32 -1.22
C ARG A 2 -17.94 -0.64 -0.26
N ILE A 3 -16.66 -0.41 0.01
CA ILE A 3 -15.83 -1.26 0.90
C ILE A 3 -15.70 -0.69 2.33
N ALA A 4 -16.39 0.42 2.64
CA ALA A 4 -16.20 1.13 3.90
C ALA A 4 -16.57 0.28 5.12
N THR A 5 -17.74 -0.36 5.09
CA THR A 5 -18.23 -1.21 6.19
C THR A 5 -17.30 -2.41 6.39
N SER A 6 -16.98 -3.14 5.32
CA SER A 6 -16.02 -4.25 5.36
C SER A 6 -14.67 -3.85 5.97
N TYR A 7 -14.13 -2.70 5.59
CA TYR A 7 -12.88 -2.20 6.15
C TYR A 7 -13.02 -1.86 7.65
N GLN A 8 -14.12 -1.20 8.05
CA GLN A 8 -14.38 -0.85 9.45
C GLN A 8 -14.51 -2.09 10.34
N ASP A 9 -15.21 -3.12 9.86
CA ASP A 9 -15.39 -4.39 10.57
C ASP A 9 -14.04 -5.11 10.73
N MET A 10 -13.21 -5.13 9.68
CA MET A 10 -11.85 -5.71 9.73
C MET A 10 -10.97 -4.99 10.75
N VAL A 11 -10.97 -3.65 10.76
CA VAL A 11 -10.20 -2.85 11.73
C VAL A 11 -10.70 -3.09 13.15
N ALA A 12 -12.02 -3.18 13.35
CA ALA A 12 -12.59 -3.43 14.66
C ALA A 12 -12.24 -4.83 15.19
N ALA A 13 -12.20 -5.84 14.31
CA ALA A 13 -11.77 -7.19 14.68
C ALA A 13 -10.29 -7.25 15.04
N ALA A 14 -9.42 -6.68 14.22
CA ALA A 14 -7.98 -6.59 14.50
C ALA A 14 -7.72 -5.94 15.86
N LYS A 15 -8.43 -4.84 16.15
CA LYS A 15 -8.29 -4.10 17.41
C LYS A 15 -8.66 -4.93 18.64
N LYS A 16 -9.64 -5.84 18.54
CA LYS A 16 -10.00 -6.74 19.65
C LYS A 16 -8.89 -7.72 20.01
N GLU A 17 -8.00 -8.02 19.06
CA GLU A 17 -6.83 -8.86 19.24
C GLU A 17 -5.54 -8.05 19.52
N GLY A 18 -5.67 -6.75 19.77
CA GLY A 18 -4.55 -5.87 20.07
C GLY A 18 -3.77 -5.38 18.84
N ILE A 19 -4.26 -5.64 17.63
CA ILE A 19 -3.64 -5.18 16.38
C ILE A 19 -4.23 -3.83 15.95
N ASN A 20 -3.42 -2.79 15.92
CA ASN A 20 -3.84 -1.44 15.54
C ASN A 20 -3.56 -1.19 14.05
N LEU A 21 -4.52 -1.50 13.18
CA LEU A 21 -4.41 -1.22 11.75
C LEU A 21 -4.50 0.29 11.45
N TYR A 22 -3.74 0.72 10.46
CA TYR A 22 -3.65 2.10 9.95
C TYR A 22 -3.81 2.10 8.43
N LEU A 23 -4.78 2.86 7.93
CA LEU A 23 -4.96 3.09 6.50
C LEU A 23 -3.96 4.16 6.02
N ARG A 24 -2.88 3.71 5.40
CA ARG A 24 -1.86 4.62 4.88
C ARG A 24 -2.29 5.27 3.57
N SER A 25 -2.94 4.51 2.69
CA SER A 25 -3.41 5.05 1.41
C SER A 25 -4.64 4.31 0.90
N GLY A 26 -5.59 5.04 0.33
CA GLY A 26 -6.84 4.51 -0.24
C GLY A 26 -6.98 4.92 -1.70
N TYR A 27 -8.09 5.57 -2.07
CA TYR A 27 -8.22 6.10 -3.43
C TYR A 27 -7.07 7.03 -3.81
N ARG A 28 -6.52 6.84 -5.01
CA ARG A 28 -5.45 7.66 -5.58
C ARG A 28 -5.87 8.12 -6.97
N ALA A 29 -5.90 9.42 -7.21
CA ALA A 29 -6.16 9.95 -8.54
C ALA A 29 -5.02 9.59 -9.52
N ILE A 30 -5.34 9.41 -10.81
CA ILE A 30 -4.34 9.13 -11.86
C ILE A 30 -3.23 10.18 -11.86
N LYS A 31 -3.59 11.48 -11.76
CA LYS A 31 -2.62 12.58 -11.68
C LYS A 31 -1.68 12.46 -10.49
N LEU A 32 -2.16 11.98 -9.34
CA LEU A 32 -1.32 11.77 -8.17
C LEU A 32 -0.36 10.58 -8.36
N GLN A 33 -0.84 9.49 -8.97
CA GLN A 33 0.03 8.36 -9.33
C GLN A 33 1.12 8.77 -10.33
N GLN A 34 0.80 9.65 -11.29
CA GLN A 34 1.78 10.22 -12.21
C GLN A 34 2.88 10.96 -11.45
N THR A 35 2.52 11.81 -10.47
CA THR A 35 3.52 12.49 -9.63
C THR A 35 4.46 11.51 -8.93
N TYR A 36 3.94 10.41 -8.37
CA TYR A 36 4.77 9.39 -7.72
C TYR A 36 5.67 8.65 -8.71
N TYR A 37 5.13 8.29 -9.88
CA TYR A 37 5.89 7.64 -10.94
C TYR A 37 7.04 8.54 -11.43
N ASP A 38 6.74 9.79 -11.77
CA ASP A 38 7.75 10.74 -12.27
C ASP A 38 8.83 11.04 -11.23
N ALA A 39 8.44 11.16 -9.95
CA ALA A 39 9.38 11.35 -8.86
C ALA A 39 10.30 10.13 -8.68
N SER A 40 9.76 8.91 -8.76
CA SER A 40 10.53 7.67 -8.67
C SER A 40 11.51 7.52 -9.83
N VAL A 41 11.06 7.74 -11.07
CA VAL A 41 11.93 7.71 -12.26
C VAL A 41 13.04 8.76 -12.15
N LYS A 42 12.69 9.99 -11.77
CA LYS A 42 13.68 11.06 -11.58
C LYS A 42 14.72 10.71 -10.51
N SER A 43 14.29 10.09 -9.41
CA SER A 43 15.19 9.62 -8.35
C SER A 43 16.19 8.59 -8.88
N TYR A 44 15.72 7.57 -9.59
CA TYR A 44 16.62 6.55 -10.15
C TYR A 44 17.55 7.10 -11.23
N LYS A 45 17.09 8.02 -12.07
CA LYS A 45 17.96 8.73 -13.02
C LYS A 45 19.07 9.51 -12.32
N SER A 46 18.76 10.13 -11.18
CA SER A 46 19.77 10.84 -10.38
C SER A 46 20.82 9.92 -9.76
N GLN A 47 20.52 8.61 -9.67
CA GLN A 47 21.46 7.56 -9.25
C GLN A 47 22.28 6.99 -10.43
N GLY A 48 22.15 7.55 -11.63
CA GLY A 48 22.94 7.19 -12.81
C GLY A 48 22.28 6.19 -13.76
N LEU A 49 21.03 5.79 -13.52
CA LEU A 49 20.30 4.86 -14.39
C LEU A 49 19.83 5.57 -15.68
N SER A 50 19.81 4.82 -16.79
CA SER A 50 19.16 5.29 -18.02
C SER A 50 17.64 5.43 -17.84
N ASP A 51 16.97 6.13 -18.76
CA ASP A 51 15.52 6.30 -18.73
C ASP A 51 14.77 4.96 -18.67
N LYS A 52 15.24 3.96 -19.44
CA LYS A 52 14.65 2.62 -19.48
C LYS A 52 14.83 1.89 -18.14
N GLU A 53 16.02 1.95 -17.56
CA GLU A 53 16.32 1.28 -16.29
C GLU A 53 15.59 1.96 -15.12
N ALA A 54 15.57 3.29 -15.09
CA ALA A 54 14.87 4.05 -14.07
C ALA A 54 13.36 3.82 -14.12
N SER A 55 12.78 3.76 -15.33
CA SER A 55 11.38 3.38 -15.54
C SER A 55 11.11 1.95 -15.06
N ALA A 56 11.94 0.98 -15.45
CA ALA A 56 11.79 -0.40 -15.00
C ALA A 56 11.87 -0.52 -13.47
N LYS A 57 12.81 0.20 -12.84
CA LYS A 57 12.97 0.23 -11.38
C LYS A 57 11.79 0.86 -10.66
N ALA A 58 11.25 1.97 -11.16
CA ALA A 58 10.05 2.58 -10.60
C ALA A 58 8.86 1.61 -10.61
N LEU A 59 8.76 0.79 -11.66
CA LEU A 59 7.66 -0.16 -11.86
C LEU A 59 7.80 -1.47 -11.07
N GLU A 60 8.94 -1.71 -10.40
CA GLU A 60 9.06 -2.82 -9.43
C GLU A 60 8.13 -2.60 -8.22
N TYR A 61 7.82 -1.33 -7.89
CA TYR A 61 7.02 -0.98 -6.72
C TYR A 61 5.76 -0.15 -7.05
N LEU A 62 5.76 0.58 -8.16
CA LEU A 62 4.61 1.37 -8.61
C LEU A 62 3.94 0.72 -9.82
N GLN A 63 2.63 0.97 -9.97
CA GLN A 63 1.93 0.69 -11.22
C GLN A 63 1.96 1.92 -12.12
N TYR A 64 1.89 1.71 -13.43
CA TYR A 64 1.70 2.80 -14.39
C TYR A 64 0.47 3.65 -14.00
N PRO A 65 0.53 4.99 -14.16
CA PRO A 65 -0.63 5.85 -13.97
C PRO A 65 -1.79 5.40 -14.88
N GLY A 66 -2.96 5.14 -14.29
CA GLY A 66 -4.12 4.55 -14.97
C GLY A 66 -4.25 3.03 -14.80
N ALA A 67 -3.21 2.34 -14.34
CA ALA A 67 -3.21 0.90 -14.10
C ALA A 67 -3.20 0.51 -12.61
N SER A 68 -3.12 1.47 -11.68
CA SER A 68 -3.17 1.19 -10.25
C SER A 68 -4.58 0.83 -9.78
N GLU A 69 -4.71 -0.21 -8.96
CA GLU A 69 -5.98 -0.59 -8.33
C GLU A 69 -6.51 0.51 -7.39
N HIS A 70 -5.65 1.37 -6.84
CA HIS A 70 -6.07 2.54 -6.06
C HIS A 70 -6.95 3.52 -6.86
N HIS A 71 -6.90 3.49 -8.20
CA HIS A 71 -7.79 4.29 -9.05
C HIS A 71 -9.25 3.83 -8.95
N THR A 72 -9.49 2.57 -8.59
CA THR A 72 -10.85 2.03 -8.43
C THR A 72 -11.47 2.41 -7.08
N GLY A 73 -10.65 2.85 -6.11
CA GLY A 73 -11.06 3.04 -4.73
C GLY A 73 -11.34 1.73 -3.97
N LEU A 74 -10.90 0.58 -4.51
CA LEU A 74 -11.07 -0.74 -3.91
C LEU A 74 -9.77 -1.31 -3.31
N ALA A 75 -8.61 -0.73 -3.60
CA ALA A 75 -7.33 -1.08 -3.00
C ALA A 75 -6.97 -0.14 -1.86
N LEU A 76 -6.36 -0.70 -0.82
CA LEU A 76 -5.96 -0.02 0.41
C LEU A 76 -4.55 -0.45 0.79
N ASP A 77 -3.66 0.52 1.03
CA ASP A 77 -2.38 0.27 1.70
C ASP A 77 -2.64 0.31 3.22
N ILE A 78 -2.54 -0.84 3.87
CA ILE A 78 -2.78 -1.00 5.30
C ILE A 78 -1.49 -1.43 5.98
N ILE A 79 -1.12 -0.73 7.04
CA ILE A 79 -0.01 -1.08 7.93
C ILE A 79 -0.49 -1.05 9.39
N SER A 80 0.42 -1.21 10.35
CA SER A 80 0.10 -0.96 11.76
C SER A 80 0.45 0.48 12.16
N VAL A 81 -0.18 0.99 13.21
CA VAL A 81 0.18 2.29 13.81
C VAL A 81 1.64 2.29 14.27
N GLU A 82 2.11 1.18 14.84
CA GLU A 82 3.49 1.01 15.29
C GLU A 82 4.47 1.07 14.11
N TRP A 83 4.12 0.45 12.98
CA TRP A 83 4.92 0.55 11.74
C TRP A 83 4.99 1.98 11.22
N GLN A 84 3.84 2.66 11.14
CA GLN A 84 3.75 4.05 10.68
C GLN A 84 4.62 5.00 11.51
N ASN A 85 4.84 4.69 12.79
CA ASN A 85 5.65 5.50 13.70
C ASN A 85 7.15 5.16 13.66
N THR A 86 7.55 4.01 13.10
CA THR A 86 8.92 3.49 13.19
C THR A 86 9.64 3.42 11.83
N VAL A 87 8.92 3.43 10.73
CA VAL A 87 9.48 3.28 9.38
C VAL A 87 8.78 4.23 8.41
N GLU A 88 9.56 5.01 7.66
CA GLU A 88 9.00 5.91 6.64
C GLU A 88 8.45 5.16 5.42
N ASP A 89 8.93 3.93 5.16
CA ASP A 89 8.65 3.21 3.91
C ASP A 89 7.72 2.00 4.06
N LEU A 90 6.97 1.74 2.98
CA LEU A 90 6.30 0.46 2.73
C LEU A 90 7.33 -0.49 2.13
N ASN A 91 7.76 -1.49 2.89
CA ASN A 91 8.72 -2.49 2.40
C ASN A 91 8.43 -3.88 2.99
N ALA A 92 9.06 -4.90 2.41
CA ALA A 92 8.83 -6.31 2.74
C ALA A 92 9.07 -6.68 4.21
N LYS A 93 9.79 -5.86 5.00
CA LYS A 93 9.98 -6.14 6.43
C LYS A 93 8.66 -6.09 7.21
N PHE A 94 7.62 -5.41 6.69
CA PHE A 94 6.29 -5.41 7.30
C PHE A 94 5.72 -6.83 7.43
N GLU A 95 6.10 -7.75 6.55
CA GLU A 95 5.67 -9.16 6.56
C GLU A 95 6.00 -9.90 7.87
N THR A 96 7.02 -9.42 8.59
CA THR A 96 7.46 -10.03 9.85
C THR A 96 6.61 -9.61 11.06
N THR A 97 5.78 -8.58 10.90
CA THR A 97 4.96 -7.99 11.97
C THR A 97 3.72 -8.82 12.28
N ASP A 98 3.21 -8.67 13.49
CA ASP A 98 1.97 -9.34 13.89
C ASP A 98 0.75 -8.76 13.16
N ALA A 99 0.79 -7.49 12.77
CA ALA A 99 -0.24 -6.87 11.95
C ALA A 99 -0.33 -7.51 10.56
N PHE A 100 0.80 -7.77 9.90
CA PHE A 100 0.80 -8.47 8.62
C PHE A 100 0.26 -9.90 8.75
N LYS A 101 0.76 -10.67 9.74
CA LYS A 101 0.28 -12.04 9.99
C LYS A 101 -1.23 -12.08 10.27
N TRP A 102 -1.75 -11.07 10.98
CA TRP A 102 -3.18 -10.96 11.22
C TRP A 102 -3.95 -10.67 9.94
N LEU A 103 -3.46 -9.78 9.07
CA LEU A 103 -4.09 -9.49 7.78
C LEU A 103 -4.06 -10.71 6.86
N ASP A 104 -2.94 -11.41 6.75
CA ASP A 104 -2.78 -12.63 5.95
C ASP A 104 -3.80 -13.70 6.33
N LYS A 105 -4.02 -13.87 7.64
CA LYS A 105 -4.98 -14.84 8.15
C LYS A 105 -6.45 -14.40 8.00
N ASN A 106 -6.76 -13.13 8.21
CA ASN A 106 -8.15 -12.70 8.46
C ASN A 106 -8.75 -11.78 7.39
N ALA A 107 -7.96 -11.13 6.54
CA ALA A 107 -8.48 -10.11 5.60
C ALA A 107 -9.54 -10.66 4.63
N ALA A 108 -9.40 -11.92 4.24
CA ALA A 108 -10.35 -12.61 3.36
C ALA A 108 -11.77 -12.71 3.94
N GLU A 109 -11.91 -12.82 5.27
CA GLU A 109 -13.20 -12.88 5.95
C GLU A 109 -14.00 -11.58 5.79
N TYR A 110 -13.30 -10.46 5.52
CA TYR A 110 -13.89 -9.14 5.31
C TYR A 110 -13.96 -8.76 3.83
N GLY A 111 -13.63 -9.68 2.91
CA GLY A 111 -13.69 -9.45 1.47
C GLY A 111 -12.46 -8.75 0.88
N PHE A 112 -11.32 -8.78 1.58
CA PHE A 112 -10.04 -8.27 1.08
C PHE A 112 -9.04 -9.41 0.83
N THR A 113 -8.13 -9.23 -0.12
CA THR A 113 -7.04 -10.17 -0.37
C THR A 113 -5.71 -9.44 -0.28
N LEU A 114 -4.67 -10.11 0.23
CA LEU A 114 -3.30 -9.62 0.12
C LEU A 114 -2.85 -9.80 -1.33
N ARG A 115 -2.33 -8.72 -1.92
CA ARG A 115 -1.99 -8.62 -3.33
C ARG A 115 -0.49 -8.51 -3.54
#